data_AF-A0A9E5F487-F1
#
_entry.id   AF-A0A9E5F487-F1
#
_cell.length_a   1.000
_cell.length_b   1.000
_cell.length_c   1.000
_cell.angle_alpha   90.00
_cell.angle_beta   90.00
_cell.angle_gamma   90.00
#
_symmetry.space_group_name_H-M   'P 1'
#
loop_
_entity.id
_entity.type
_entity.pdbx_description
1 polymer ?
#
loop_
_entity_poly.entity_id
_entity_poly.type
_entity_poly.pdbx_seq_one_letter_code
_entity_poly.pdbx_strand_id
1 'polypeptide(L)'
;MNLEIHNQVYDLSLISSYLGAAASRPENFRDAVSLLKRLMSDALWKKFSPYYSAVQVPMFSAILPEMETGCIVDNRRKKCVYPTYVMEGQANGRLKAIKVDSSSYNPHSIGEEERANLRPRGYDEAFVYFDYRNMEVAVLQWLSGDPALASILESGKDLYKEIWRKITRQEPTDSHRKLCKNTFLPVVFGQGKASLAKKLGSSEEIAAKLIDSLVDTFPVAFDWVESQSPDGNNTATDVFGRRRTFDEQELYKIKNFCIQSPASMICLKKLVKLHEALAGKASIGFHVHDGYCVLCDKKSIASICGLGTEVLEEEDEMFPGLVLKTTCKFGQNLNDLETFTKRVRL
;
A
#
# COMPACT_ATOMS: atom_id res chain seq x y z
N MET A 1 -22.94 23.19 18.34
CA MET A 1 -23.32 22.39 17.16
C MET A 1 -23.87 21.06 17.67
N ASN A 2 -25.18 20.85 17.60
CA ASN A 2 -25.78 19.56 17.94
C ASN A 2 -25.37 18.56 16.85
N LEU A 3 -24.30 17.81 17.13
CA LEU A 3 -23.90 16.67 16.29
C LEU A 3 -24.91 15.55 16.52
N GLU A 4 -25.79 15.34 15.55
CA GLU A 4 -26.62 14.14 15.47
C GLU A 4 -25.73 12.96 15.10
N ILE A 5 -25.57 12.02 16.03
CA ILE A 5 -24.87 10.76 15.80
C ILE A 5 -25.92 9.81 15.20
N HIS A 6 -25.96 9.70 13.87
CA HIS A 6 -26.85 8.75 13.19
C HIS A 6 -26.42 7.30 13.45
N ASN A 7 -27.20 6.31 12.97
CA ASN A 7 -26.93 4.84 13.00
C ASN A 7 -25.64 4.45 12.23
N GLN A 8 -24.51 5.07 12.56
CA GLN A 8 -23.21 4.90 11.96
C GLN A 8 -22.24 4.36 13.03
N VAL A 9 -21.32 3.49 12.60
CA VAL A 9 -20.29 2.93 13.48
C VAL A 9 -19.07 3.85 13.45
N TYR A 10 -18.65 4.32 14.63
CA TYR A 10 -17.45 5.14 14.81
C TYR A 10 -16.40 4.39 15.61
N ASP A 11 -15.29 4.02 14.97
CA ASP A 11 -14.11 3.49 15.65
C ASP A 11 -13.27 4.66 16.20
N LEU A 12 -13.43 4.94 17.49
CA LEU A 12 -12.73 6.05 18.16
C LEU A 12 -11.22 5.87 18.16
N SER A 13 -10.72 4.64 18.21
CA SER A 13 -9.28 4.35 18.20
C SER A 13 -8.68 4.69 16.84
N LEU A 14 -9.34 4.21 15.79
CA LEU A 14 -8.95 4.47 14.40
C LEU A 14 -9.01 5.96 14.10
N ILE A 15 -10.12 6.64 14.42
CA ILE A 15 -10.28 8.08 14.15
C ILE A 15 -9.24 8.89 14.93
N SER A 16 -9.02 8.59 16.21
CA SER A 16 -8.01 9.28 17.01
C SER A 16 -6.61 9.08 16.44
N SER A 17 -6.25 7.84 16.07
CA SER A 17 -4.98 7.54 15.43
C SER A 17 -4.84 8.31 14.11
N TYR A 18 -5.83 8.29 13.24
CA TYR A 18 -5.77 8.95 11.93
C TYR A 18 -5.55 10.47 12.06
N LEU A 19 -6.25 11.10 13.00
CA LEU A 19 -6.16 12.54 13.27
C LEU A 19 -4.93 12.94 14.09
N GLY A 20 -4.08 11.98 14.48
CA GLY A 20 -2.92 12.22 15.34
C GLY A 20 -3.30 12.69 16.75
N ALA A 21 -4.51 12.38 17.21
CA ALA A 21 -5.00 12.76 18.52
C ALA A 21 -4.57 11.71 19.56
N ALA A 22 -3.84 12.15 20.59
CA ALA A 22 -3.68 11.35 21.79
C ALA A 22 -5.07 11.18 22.45
N ALA A 23 -5.60 9.97 22.47
CA ALA A 23 -6.86 9.67 23.11
C ALA A 23 -6.69 8.44 24.01
N SER A 24 -7.01 8.61 25.29
CA SER A 24 -7.22 7.49 26.19
C SER A 24 -8.52 6.78 25.84
N ARG A 25 -8.58 5.48 26.12
CA ARG A 25 -9.82 4.70 26.01
C ARG A 25 -10.89 5.36 26.88
N PRO A 26 -12.08 5.69 26.34
CA PRO A 26 -13.17 6.21 27.16
C PRO A 26 -13.61 5.19 28.23
N GLU A 27 -13.89 5.65 29.44
CA GLU A 27 -14.32 4.78 30.55
C GLU A 27 -15.81 4.43 30.48
N ASN A 28 -16.61 5.31 29.86
CA ASN A 28 -18.05 5.14 29.73
C ASN A 28 -18.59 5.78 28.44
N PHE A 29 -19.88 5.59 28.16
CA PHE A 29 -20.52 6.09 26.95
C PHE A 29 -20.50 7.63 26.83
N ARG A 30 -20.63 8.36 27.94
CA ARG A 30 -20.60 9.83 27.92
C ARG A 30 -19.22 10.33 27.48
N ASP A 31 -18.15 9.73 27.98
CA ASP A 31 -16.78 10.05 27.58
C ASP A 31 -16.53 9.72 26.12
N ALA A 32 -17.06 8.59 25.64
CA ALA A 32 -16.96 8.18 24.25
C ALA A 32 -17.65 9.19 23.31
N VAL A 33 -18.85 9.64 23.66
CA VAL A 33 -19.58 10.67 22.90
C VAL A 33 -18.85 12.01 22.93
N SER A 34 -18.29 12.40 24.08
CA SER A 34 -17.51 13.62 24.23
C SER A 34 -16.25 13.59 23.35
N LEU A 35 -15.53 12.47 23.38
CA LEU A 35 -14.36 12.23 22.52
C LEU A 35 -14.74 12.30 21.04
N LEU A 36 -15.80 11.61 20.62
CA LEU A 36 -16.27 11.64 19.23
C LEU A 36 -16.59 13.07 18.78
N LYS A 37 -17.35 13.84 19.57
CA LYS A 37 -17.68 15.24 19.25
C LYS A 37 -16.43 16.10 19.09
N ARG A 38 -15.43 15.90 19.94
CA ARG A 38 -14.13 16.59 19.84
C ARG A 38 -13.39 16.20 18.56
N LEU A 39 -13.28 14.91 18.25
CA LEU A 39 -12.64 14.42 17.03
C LEU A 39 -13.33 14.94 15.76
N MET A 40 -14.66 14.92 15.73
CA MET A 40 -15.46 15.40 14.59
C MET A 40 -15.41 16.93 14.42
N SER A 41 -15.01 17.66 15.46
CA SER A 41 -14.78 19.11 15.38
C SER A 41 -13.41 19.49 14.80
N ASP A 42 -12.48 18.53 14.69
CA ASP A 42 -11.17 18.75 14.06
C ASP A 42 -11.36 19.06 12.55
N ALA A 43 -10.63 20.04 12.04
CA ALA A 43 -10.69 20.40 10.63
C ALA A 43 -10.30 19.23 9.70
N LEU A 44 -9.38 18.36 10.15
CA LEU A 44 -8.98 17.16 9.42
C LEU A 44 -10.09 16.10 9.34
N TRP A 45 -11.03 16.08 10.28
CA TRP A 45 -12.18 15.17 10.19
C TRP A 45 -12.99 15.39 8.91
N LYS A 46 -13.20 16.65 8.50
CA LYS A 46 -13.92 16.96 7.25
C LYS A 46 -13.22 16.39 6.02
N LYS A 47 -11.89 16.33 6.04
CA LYS A 47 -11.08 15.74 4.98
C LYS A 47 -11.12 14.21 5.03
N PHE A 48 -11.10 13.64 6.23
CA PHE A 48 -11.08 12.20 6.45
C PHE A 48 -12.45 11.52 6.32
N SER A 49 -13.55 12.17 6.70
CA SER A 49 -14.88 11.54 6.80
C SER A 49 -15.37 10.85 5.52
N PRO A 50 -15.08 11.35 4.29
CA PRO A 50 -15.40 10.62 3.07
C PRO A 50 -14.60 9.30 2.97
N TYR A 51 -13.30 9.31 3.28
CA TYR A 51 -12.45 8.12 3.30
C TYR A 51 -12.80 7.17 4.44
N TYR A 52 -13.19 7.70 5.61
CA TYR A 52 -13.68 6.87 6.71
C TYR A 52 -14.89 6.04 6.27
N SER A 53 -15.88 6.68 5.65
CA SER A 53 -17.10 6.03 5.19
C SER A 53 -16.86 5.07 4.02
N ALA A 54 -16.03 5.48 3.05
CA ALA A 54 -15.81 4.73 1.81
C ALA A 54 -14.71 3.66 1.90
N VAL A 55 -13.87 3.70 2.95
CA VAL A 55 -12.73 2.78 3.12
C VAL A 55 -12.80 2.10 4.47
N GLN A 56 -12.76 2.85 5.56
CA GLN A 56 -12.56 2.28 6.89
C GLN A 56 -13.77 1.45 7.34
N VAL A 57 -14.99 1.95 7.11
CA VAL A 57 -16.23 1.24 7.46
C VAL A 57 -16.32 -0.12 6.74
N PRO A 58 -16.26 -0.21 5.39
CA PRO A 58 -16.25 -1.50 4.70
C PRO A 58 -15.12 -2.43 5.15
N MET A 59 -13.94 -1.87 5.45
CA MET A 59 -12.80 -2.65 5.93
C MET A 59 -13.12 -3.42 7.21
N PHE A 60 -13.58 -2.75 8.27
CA PHE A 60 -13.86 -3.45 9.53
C PHE A 60 -15.22 -4.18 9.55
N SER A 61 -16.18 -3.77 8.72
CA SER A 61 -17.52 -4.36 8.74
C SER A 61 -17.67 -5.61 7.86
N ALA A 62 -16.86 -5.76 6.82
CA ALA A 62 -17.00 -6.83 5.83
C ALA A 62 -15.67 -7.48 5.44
N ILE A 63 -14.67 -6.68 5.04
CA ILE A 63 -13.46 -7.20 4.39
C ILE A 63 -12.51 -7.89 5.38
N LEU A 64 -12.24 -7.27 6.52
CA LEU A 64 -11.45 -7.89 7.59
C LEU A 64 -12.13 -9.18 8.09
N PRO A 65 -13.42 -9.18 8.47
CA PRO A 65 -14.11 -10.43 8.82
C PRO A 65 -13.99 -11.52 7.75
N GLU A 66 -14.13 -11.19 6.47
CA GLU A 66 -13.97 -12.15 5.38
C GLU A 66 -12.55 -12.75 5.34
N MET A 67 -11.51 -11.90 5.34
CA MET A 67 -10.12 -12.36 5.32
C MET A 67 -9.74 -13.16 6.56
N GLU A 68 -10.18 -12.73 7.74
CA GLU A 68 -9.82 -13.34 9.03
C GLU A 68 -10.59 -14.64 9.33
N THR A 69 -11.66 -14.91 8.58
CA THR A 69 -12.42 -16.17 8.67
C THR A 69 -12.23 -17.07 7.44
N GLY A 70 -11.62 -16.55 6.37
CA GLY A 70 -11.26 -17.30 5.17
C GLY A 70 -10.18 -18.36 5.46
N CYS A 71 -10.55 -19.63 5.36
CA CYS A 71 -9.59 -20.72 5.57
C CYS A 71 -8.61 -20.84 4.40
N ILE A 72 -7.32 -20.73 4.71
CA ILE A 72 -6.22 -21.21 3.86
C ILE A 72 -5.61 -22.44 4.52
N VAL A 73 -5.38 -23.50 3.75
CA VAL A 73 -4.82 -24.74 4.27
C VAL A 73 -3.31 -24.62 4.35
N ASP A 74 -2.73 -24.86 5.54
CA ASP A 74 -1.29 -25.09 5.70
C ASP A 74 -1.04 -26.59 5.73
N ASN A 75 -0.48 -27.13 4.64
CA ASN A 75 -0.22 -28.57 4.49
C ASN A 75 0.75 -29.12 5.54
N ARG A 76 1.70 -28.30 6.01
CA ARG A 76 2.66 -28.70 7.05
C ARG A 76 1.95 -28.86 8.39
N ARG A 77 1.07 -27.91 8.72
CA ARG A 77 0.29 -27.93 9.98
C ARG A 77 -0.98 -28.80 9.90
N LYS A 78 -1.36 -29.25 8.70
CA LYS A 78 -2.58 -30.04 8.42
C LYS A 78 -3.86 -29.40 8.97
N LYS A 79 -3.95 -28.06 8.88
CA LYS A 79 -5.11 -27.29 9.37
C LYS A 79 -5.32 -26.02 8.57
N CYS A 80 -6.49 -25.41 8.74
CA CYS A 80 -6.73 -24.05 8.31
C CYS A 80 -5.86 -23.08 9.14
N VAL A 81 -5.33 -22.07 8.46
CA VAL A 81 -4.69 -20.92 9.04
C VAL A 81 -5.35 -19.64 8.54
N TYR A 82 -5.31 -18.61 9.37
CA TYR A 82 -6.03 -17.36 9.17
C TYR A 82 -5.09 -16.17 9.38
N PRO A 83 -5.20 -15.10 8.59
CA PRO A 83 -4.55 -13.86 8.91
C PRO A 83 -5.32 -13.14 10.03
N THR A 84 -4.65 -12.22 10.72
CA THR A 84 -5.30 -11.27 11.63
C THR A 84 -4.63 -9.92 11.45
N TYR A 85 -5.42 -8.86 11.31
CA TYR A 85 -4.95 -7.53 11.00
C TYR A 85 -5.32 -6.52 12.09
N VAL A 86 -4.41 -5.57 12.32
CA VAL A 86 -4.66 -4.38 13.12
C VAL A 86 -4.80 -3.20 12.17
N MET A 87 -5.98 -2.58 12.18
CA MET A 87 -6.26 -1.30 11.51
C MET A 87 -5.41 -0.19 12.13
N GLU A 88 -4.88 0.72 11.31
CA GLU A 88 -3.92 1.75 11.76
C GLU A 88 -2.74 1.17 12.57
N GLY A 89 -2.34 -0.09 12.29
CA GLY A 89 -1.28 -0.79 13.02
C GLY A 89 0.15 -0.38 12.65
N GLN A 90 0.33 0.42 11.60
CA GLN A 90 1.60 1.02 11.19
C GLN A 90 1.47 2.54 11.10
N ALA A 91 2.57 3.27 11.25
CA ALA A 91 2.56 4.74 11.21
C ALA A 91 2.07 5.33 9.88
N ASN A 92 2.36 4.65 8.75
CA ASN A 92 1.84 5.00 7.42
C ASN A 92 0.40 4.46 7.18
N GLY A 93 -0.25 3.94 8.22
CA GLY A 93 -1.59 3.37 8.24
C GLY A 93 -1.83 2.18 7.31
N ARG A 94 -0.77 1.48 6.93
CA ARG A 94 -0.87 0.10 6.46
C ARG A 94 -1.47 -0.77 7.54
N LEU A 95 -2.23 -1.78 7.14
CA LEU A 95 -2.62 -2.85 8.04
C LEU A 95 -1.37 -3.48 8.64
N LYS A 96 -1.44 -3.93 9.90
CA LYS A 96 -0.42 -4.76 10.50
C LYS A 96 -0.96 -6.16 10.69
N ALA A 97 -0.47 -7.10 9.89
CA ALA A 97 -0.73 -8.51 10.14
C ALA A 97 0.01 -8.99 11.39
N ILE A 98 -0.66 -9.71 12.27
CA ILE A 98 -0.15 -10.24 13.53
C ILE A 98 -0.40 -11.75 13.63
N LYS A 99 0.43 -12.45 14.41
CA LYS A 99 0.18 -13.85 14.78
C LYS A 99 -0.43 -13.85 16.18
N VAL A 100 -1.67 -14.33 16.31
CA VAL A 100 -2.39 -14.38 17.60
C VAL A 100 -2.20 -15.73 18.26
N ASP A 101 -2.27 -16.81 17.49
CA ASP A 101 -2.10 -18.18 18.00
C ASP A 101 -1.47 -19.11 16.95
N SER A 102 -1.50 -20.42 17.22
CA SER A 102 -0.92 -21.44 16.35
C SER A 102 -1.62 -21.60 14.99
N SER A 103 -2.85 -21.13 14.86
CA SER A 103 -3.67 -21.10 13.65
C SER A 103 -3.52 -19.79 12.89
N SER A 104 -2.75 -18.82 13.40
CA SER A 104 -2.41 -17.62 12.64
C SER A 104 -1.22 -17.84 11.68
N TYR A 105 -1.25 -17.10 10.57
CA TYR A 105 -0.07 -16.84 9.74
C TYR A 105 0.03 -15.33 9.46
N ASN A 106 1.20 -14.85 9.03
CA ASN A 106 1.41 -13.43 8.77
C ASN A 106 1.65 -13.19 7.27
N PRO A 107 0.64 -12.70 6.53
CA PRO A 107 0.76 -12.38 5.10
C PRO A 107 1.90 -11.43 4.73
N HIS A 108 2.29 -10.52 5.63
CA HIS A 108 3.34 -9.53 5.36
C HIS A 108 4.76 -10.08 5.50
N SER A 109 4.91 -11.31 6.01
CA SER A 109 6.21 -11.91 6.29
C SER A 109 6.27 -13.39 5.92
N ILE A 110 5.47 -13.85 4.95
CA ILE A 110 5.45 -15.26 4.54
C ILE A 110 6.78 -15.60 3.84
N GLY A 111 7.54 -16.53 4.42
CA GLY A 111 8.77 -17.06 3.80
C GLY A 111 8.50 -18.06 2.67
N GLU A 112 9.53 -18.39 1.90
CA GLU A 112 9.44 -19.34 0.77
C GLU A 112 8.86 -20.71 1.19
N GLU A 113 9.29 -21.23 2.33
CA GLU A 113 8.77 -22.51 2.88
C GLU A 113 7.28 -22.42 3.26
N GLU A 114 6.86 -21.34 3.93
CA GLU A 114 5.46 -21.14 4.28
C GLU A 114 4.61 -21.00 3.01
N ARG A 115 5.05 -20.20 2.02
CA ARG A 115 4.38 -20.05 0.72
C ARG A 115 4.22 -21.40 0.00
N ALA A 116 5.24 -22.26 0.07
CA ALA A 116 5.21 -23.60 -0.53
C ALA A 116 4.11 -24.51 0.05
N ASN A 117 3.68 -24.26 1.29
CA ASN A 117 2.73 -25.10 2.03
C ASN A 117 1.30 -24.56 2.08
N LEU A 118 1.09 -23.28 1.78
CA LEU A 118 -0.24 -22.67 1.76
C LEU A 118 -1.01 -23.06 0.49
N ARG A 119 -2.25 -23.50 0.66
CA ARG A 119 -3.17 -23.91 -0.42
C ARG A 119 -4.58 -23.32 -0.20
N PRO A 120 -5.34 -23.06 -1.26
CA PRO A 120 -6.79 -22.88 -1.15
C PRO A 120 -7.43 -24.10 -0.47
N ARG A 121 -8.61 -23.92 0.11
CA ARG A 121 -9.28 -25.00 0.84
C ARG A 121 -9.82 -26.08 -0.10
N GLY A 122 -10.42 -25.66 -1.22
CA GLY A 122 -10.99 -26.55 -2.22
C GLY A 122 -9.95 -27.09 -3.22
N TYR A 123 -10.09 -28.36 -3.61
CA TYR A 123 -9.28 -28.95 -4.69
C TYR A 123 -9.43 -28.23 -6.03
N ASP A 124 -10.63 -27.67 -6.28
CA ASP A 124 -10.98 -26.91 -7.47
C ASP A 124 -10.79 -25.39 -7.30
N GLU A 125 -10.21 -24.94 -6.19
CA GLU A 125 -9.89 -23.53 -5.95
C GLU A 125 -8.43 -23.21 -6.31
N ALA A 126 -8.18 -21.94 -6.56
CA ALA A 126 -6.87 -21.36 -6.84
C ALA A 126 -6.71 -19.99 -6.16
N PHE A 127 -5.46 -19.58 -5.96
CA PHE A 127 -5.12 -18.20 -5.68
C PHE A 127 -5.07 -17.41 -6.99
N VAL A 128 -5.58 -16.18 -6.95
CA VAL A 128 -5.27 -15.12 -7.91
C VAL A 128 -4.64 -13.97 -7.12
N TYR A 129 -3.40 -13.63 -7.45
CA TYR A 129 -2.60 -12.62 -6.77
C TYR A 129 -2.38 -11.41 -7.67
N PHE A 130 -2.92 -10.27 -7.24
CA PHE A 130 -2.70 -8.97 -7.86
C PHE A 130 -1.60 -8.23 -7.10
N ASP A 131 -0.76 -7.50 -7.81
CA ASP A 131 0.35 -6.71 -7.22
C ASP A 131 0.54 -5.43 -8.03
N TYR A 132 0.46 -4.27 -7.38
CA TYR A 132 0.70 -2.99 -8.06
C TYR A 132 2.17 -2.85 -8.45
N ARG A 133 2.40 -2.42 -9.70
CA ARG A 133 3.73 -2.12 -10.21
C ARG A 133 4.15 -0.73 -9.72
N ASN A 134 5.17 -0.70 -8.88
CA ASN A 134 5.84 0.53 -8.45
C ASN A 134 4.90 1.53 -7.75
N MET A 135 4.05 1.04 -6.85
CA MET A 135 3.01 1.83 -6.18
C MET A 135 3.54 3.16 -5.61
N GLU A 136 4.64 3.14 -4.86
CA GLU A 136 5.23 4.35 -4.26
C GLU A 136 5.75 5.34 -5.31
N VAL A 137 6.24 4.88 -6.47
CA VAL A 137 6.69 5.78 -7.55
C VAL A 137 5.51 6.36 -8.33
N ALA A 138 4.44 5.60 -8.51
CA ALA A 138 3.19 6.12 -9.08
C ALA A 138 2.59 7.21 -8.19
N VAL A 139 2.57 7.00 -6.87
CA VAL A 139 2.12 8.00 -5.91
C VAL A 139 3.05 9.22 -5.88
N LEU A 140 4.36 9.04 -5.92
CA LEU A 140 5.32 10.14 -6.04
C LEU A 140 5.06 10.98 -7.29
N GLN A 141 4.89 10.33 -8.46
CA GLN A 141 4.60 11.03 -9.70
C GLN A 141 3.26 11.77 -9.63
N TRP A 142 2.22 11.15 -9.08
CA TRP A 142 0.91 11.77 -8.93
C TRP A 142 0.93 12.99 -8.02
N LEU A 143 1.65 12.94 -6.90
CA LEU A 143 1.72 14.04 -5.94
C LEU A 143 2.63 15.18 -6.40
N SER A 144 3.77 14.85 -7.04
CA SER A 144 4.72 15.85 -7.53
C SER A 144 4.33 16.44 -8.89
N GLY A 145 3.63 15.68 -9.72
CA GLY A 145 3.37 16.04 -11.12
C GLY A 145 4.61 15.98 -12.02
N ASP A 146 5.68 15.27 -11.61
CA ASP A 146 6.94 15.24 -12.36
C ASP A 146 6.74 14.66 -13.79
N PRO A 147 7.02 15.44 -14.85
CA PRO A 147 6.73 15.02 -16.22
C PRO A 147 7.69 13.93 -16.72
N ALA A 148 8.91 13.86 -16.19
CA ALA A 148 9.86 12.82 -16.56
C ALA A 148 9.44 11.48 -15.98
N LEU A 149 8.94 11.45 -14.73
CA LEU A 149 8.33 10.26 -14.14
C LEU A 149 7.05 9.85 -14.87
N ALA A 150 6.16 10.80 -15.20
CA ALA A 150 4.93 10.54 -15.95
C ALA A 150 5.23 9.82 -17.27
N SER A 151 6.16 10.37 -18.06
CA SER A 151 6.62 9.79 -19.32
C SER A 151 7.16 8.36 -19.17
N ILE A 152 7.86 8.05 -18.07
CA ILE A 152 8.37 6.69 -17.84
C ILE A 152 7.23 5.73 -17.51
N LEU A 153 6.33 6.11 -16.60
CA LEU A 153 5.22 5.26 -16.17
C LEU A 153 4.26 4.95 -17.34
N GLU A 154 3.97 5.95 -18.18
CA GLU A 154 3.12 5.82 -19.36
C GLU A 154 3.74 4.93 -20.46
N SER A 155 5.07 4.85 -20.53
CA SER A 155 5.76 4.06 -21.56
C SER A 155 5.46 2.56 -21.51
N GLY A 156 4.97 2.06 -20.36
CA GLY A 156 4.73 0.64 -20.12
C GLY A 156 5.99 -0.23 -20.03
N LYS A 157 7.18 0.37 -20.16
CA LYS A 157 8.47 -0.29 -20.02
C LYS A 157 8.84 -0.48 -18.55
N ASP A 158 9.94 -1.17 -18.29
CA ASP A 158 10.40 -1.36 -16.92
C ASP A 158 10.93 -0.05 -16.33
N LEU A 159 10.22 0.46 -15.32
CA LEU A 159 10.50 1.75 -14.66
C LEU A 159 12.00 1.95 -14.34
N TYR A 160 12.64 0.98 -13.69
CA TYR A 160 14.01 1.16 -13.22
C TYR A 160 15.04 1.07 -14.35
N LYS A 161 14.74 0.30 -15.40
CA LYS A 161 15.52 0.30 -16.64
C LYS A 161 15.41 1.66 -17.35
N GLU A 162 14.22 2.25 -17.42
CA GLU A 162 14.04 3.57 -18.02
C GLU A 162 14.70 4.69 -17.20
N ILE A 163 14.62 4.64 -15.86
CA ILE A 163 15.35 5.57 -14.99
C ILE A 163 16.85 5.50 -15.29
N TRP A 164 17.43 4.29 -15.32
CA TRP A 164 18.84 4.10 -15.67
C TRP A 164 19.17 4.70 -17.05
N ARG A 165 18.34 4.43 -18.06
CA ARG A 165 18.56 4.95 -19.41
C ARG A 165 18.49 6.47 -19.45
N LYS A 166 17.59 7.10 -18.70
CA LYS A 166 17.51 8.57 -18.63
C LYS A 166 18.74 9.19 -17.98
N ILE A 167 19.20 8.66 -16.84
CA ILE A 167 20.31 9.25 -16.09
C ILE A 167 21.68 8.96 -16.72
N THR A 168 21.87 7.80 -17.36
CA THR A 168 23.20 7.39 -17.89
C THR A 168 23.33 7.47 -19.40
N ARG A 169 22.20 7.52 -20.14
CA ARG A 169 22.14 7.35 -21.61
C ARG A 169 22.69 6.00 -22.11
N GLN A 170 22.74 4.99 -21.24
CA GLN A 170 23.20 3.63 -21.57
C GLN A 170 22.07 2.61 -21.54
N GLU A 171 22.25 1.49 -22.25
CA GLU A 171 21.29 0.39 -22.21
C GLU A 171 21.38 -0.38 -20.88
N PRO A 172 20.28 -0.53 -20.14
CA PRO A 172 20.28 -1.14 -18.82
C PRO A 172 20.39 -2.67 -18.86
N THR A 173 21.18 -3.23 -17.94
CA THR A 173 21.17 -4.66 -17.60
C THR A 173 20.21 -4.94 -16.45
N ASP A 174 19.96 -6.22 -16.13
CA ASP A 174 19.17 -6.57 -14.94
C ASP A 174 19.86 -6.19 -13.63
N SER A 175 21.21 -6.13 -13.63
CA SER A 175 21.97 -5.60 -12.51
C SER A 175 21.70 -4.11 -12.30
N HIS A 176 21.73 -3.31 -13.38
CA HIS A 176 21.38 -1.88 -13.34
C HIS A 176 19.95 -1.65 -12.89
N ARG A 177 19.01 -2.49 -13.33
CA ARG A 177 17.62 -2.45 -12.85
C ARG A 177 17.54 -2.63 -11.33
N LYS A 178 18.19 -3.66 -10.79
CA LYS A 178 18.19 -3.95 -9.34
C LYS A 178 18.84 -2.82 -8.55
N LEU A 179 19.93 -2.27 -9.07
CA LEU A 179 20.62 -1.11 -8.53
C LEU A 179 19.66 0.08 -8.44
N CYS A 180 19.07 0.52 -9.55
CA CYS A 180 18.10 1.63 -9.59
C CYS A 180 16.91 1.39 -8.66
N LYS A 181 16.35 0.18 -8.61
CA LYS A 181 15.27 -0.16 -7.69
C LYS A 181 15.64 0.10 -6.23
N ASN A 182 16.87 -0.22 -5.87
CA ASN A 182 17.34 -0.11 -4.49
C ASN A 182 17.85 1.30 -4.15
N THR A 183 18.09 2.18 -5.11
CA THR A 183 18.67 3.52 -4.89
C THR A 183 17.69 4.65 -5.13
N PHE A 184 16.79 4.53 -6.10
CA PHE A 184 15.94 5.64 -6.56
C PHE A 184 15.14 6.29 -5.43
N LEU A 185 14.20 5.55 -4.83
CA LEU A 185 13.36 6.10 -3.74
C LEU A 185 14.17 6.52 -2.51
N PRO A 186 15.16 5.74 -2.02
CA PRO A 186 16.01 6.20 -0.92
C PRO A 186 16.70 7.53 -1.19
N VAL A 187 17.24 7.74 -2.40
CA VAL A 187 17.87 9.02 -2.78
C VAL A 187 16.84 10.14 -2.86
N VAL A 188 15.69 9.88 -3.49
CA VAL A 188 14.57 10.85 -3.53
C VAL A 188 14.13 11.25 -2.11
N PHE A 189 14.20 10.34 -1.13
CA PHE A 189 13.85 10.62 0.27
C PHE A 189 15.01 11.22 1.09
N GLY A 190 16.12 11.58 0.45
CA GLY A 190 17.24 12.28 1.10
C GLY A 190 18.39 11.39 1.57
N GLN A 191 18.54 10.17 1.03
CA GLN A 191 19.75 9.37 1.28
C GLN A 191 20.98 10.09 0.71
N GLY A 192 21.85 10.59 1.59
CA GLY A 192 23.07 11.31 1.20
C GLY A 192 24.17 10.44 0.59
N LYS A 193 25.12 11.09 -0.09
CA LYS A 193 26.21 10.46 -0.84
C LYS A 193 27.04 9.44 -0.06
N ALA A 194 27.37 9.69 1.21
CA ALA A 194 28.18 8.77 2.01
C ALA A 194 27.44 7.45 2.29
N SER A 195 26.16 7.53 2.63
CA SER A 195 25.29 6.37 2.86
C SER A 195 25.06 5.60 1.56
N LEU A 196 24.85 6.32 0.45
CA LEU A 196 24.71 5.72 -0.87
C LEU A 196 26.00 5.01 -1.32
N ALA A 197 27.14 5.67 -1.23
CA ALA A 197 28.46 5.11 -1.58
C ALA A 197 28.74 3.81 -0.83
N LYS A 198 28.48 3.79 0.48
CA LYS A 198 28.60 2.58 1.31
C LYS A 198 27.67 1.45 0.84
N LYS A 199 26.42 1.78 0.50
CA LYS A 199 25.43 0.81 0.00
C LYS A 199 25.80 0.25 -1.37
N LEU A 200 26.47 1.05 -2.20
CA LEU A 200 26.90 0.69 -3.55
C LEU A 200 28.29 0.05 -3.62
N GLY A 201 29.10 0.16 -2.56
CA GLY A 201 30.51 -0.21 -2.60
C GLY A 201 31.33 0.67 -3.56
N SER A 202 30.94 1.94 -3.72
CA SER A 202 31.57 2.92 -4.62
C SER A 202 32.20 4.08 -3.86
N SER A 203 32.88 5.00 -4.56
CA SER A 203 33.36 6.25 -3.96
C SER A 203 32.21 7.25 -3.73
N GLU A 204 32.39 8.16 -2.78
CA GLU A 204 31.44 9.27 -2.56
C GLU A 204 31.28 10.16 -3.79
N GLU A 205 32.31 10.30 -4.61
CA GLU A 205 32.25 11.05 -5.87
C GLU A 205 31.30 10.39 -6.89
N ILE A 206 31.35 9.06 -7.01
CA ILE A 206 30.44 8.31 -7.89
C ILE A 206 29.00 8.42 -7.37
N ALA A 207 28.81 8.28 -6.06
CA ALA A 207 27.50 8.42 -5.44
C ALA A 207 26.94 9.84 -5.62
N ALA A 208 27.77 10.88 -5.46
CA ALA A 208 27.36 12.27 -5.68
C ALA A 208 26.91 12.50 -7.13
N LYS A 209 27.69 12.06 -8.12
CA LYS A 209 27.32 12.17 -9.54
C LYS A 209 25.99 11.47 -9.86
N LEU A 210 25.73 10.32 -9.23
CA LEU A 210 24.45 9.61 -9.38
C LEU A 210 23.28 10.40 -8.78
N ILE A 211 23.46 10.99 -7.61
CA ILE A 211 22.46 11.86 -6.98
C ILE A 211 22.20 13.07 -7.87
N ASP A 212 23.24 13.78 -8.31
CA ASP A 212 23.12 14.95 -9.19
C ASP A 212 22.34 14.60 -10.46
N SER A 213 22.68 13.48 -11.11
CA SER A 213 21.98 13.01 -12.31
C SER A 213 20.50 12.70 -12.06
N LEU A 214 20.15 12.19 -10.88
CA LEU A 214 18.75 11.94 -10.49
C LEU A 214 18.00 13.25 -10.25
N VAL A 215 18.62 14.20 -9.55
CA VAL A 215 18.05 15.54 -9.30
C VAL A 215 17.81 16.27 -10.62
N ASP A 216 18.80 16.28 -11.51
CA ASP A 216 18.70 16.91 -12.83
C ASP A 216 17.61 16.27 -13.72
N THR A 217 17.36 14.98 -13.54
CA THR A 217 16.37 14.25 -14.35
C THR A 217 14.95 14.39 -13.81
N PHE A 218 14.77 14.48 -12.49
CA PHE A 218 13.47 14.50 -11.82
C PHE A 218 13.31 15.70 -10.87
N PRO A 219 13.62 16.94 -11.30
CA PRO A 219 13.73 18.08 -10.39
C PRO A 219 12.42 18.35 -9.66
N VAL A 220 11.27 18.20 -10.33
CA VAL A 220 9.95 18.45 -9.75
C VAL A 220 9.64 17.44 -8.64
N ALA A 221 10.01 16.16 -8.82
CA ALA A 221 9.85 15.15 -7.79
C ALA A 221 10.72 15.46 -6.56
N PHE A 222 11.98 15.84 -6.77
CA PHE A 222 12.89 16.21 -5.67
C PHE A 222 12.40 17.45 -4.93
N ASP A 223 12.04 18.52 -5.64
CA ASP A 223 11.51 19.75 -5.05
C ASP A 223 10.24 19.48 -4.23
N TRP A 224 9.33 18.64 -4.76
CA TRP A 224 8.13 18.26 -4.04
C TRP A 224 8.45 17.48 -2.76
N VAL A 225 9.39 16.52 -2.80
CA VAL A 225 9.79 15.76 -1.60
C VAL A 225 10.52 16.63 -0.58
N GLU A 226 11.39 17.54 -1.02
CA GLU A 226 12.05 18.49 -0.12
C GLU A 226 11.05 19.46 0.53
N SER A 227 9.97 19.82 -0.17
CA SER A 227 8.89 20.63 0.41
C SER A 227 8.11 19.93 1.52
N GLN A 228 8.24 18.59 1.66
CA GLN A 228 7.62 17.83 2.75
C GLN A 228 8.43 18.01 4.04
N SER A 229 8.02 18.97 4.85
CA SER A 229 8.62 19.30 6.14
C SER A 229 7.63 19.11 7.30
N PRO A 230 8.11 18.83 8.53
CA PRO A 230 7.26 18.87 9.70
C PRO A 230 6.70 20.27 9.93
N ASP A 231 5.56 20.35 10.60
CA ASP A 231 5.09 21.59 11.23
C ASP A 231 5.91 21.93 12.49
N GLY A 232 5.55 23.02 13.17
CA GLY A 232 6.23 23.47 14.40
C GLY A 232 6.16 22.50 15.58
N ASN A 233 5.41 21.40 15.47
CA ASN A 233 5.25 20.35 16.49
C ASN A 233 5.78 18.99 16.01
N ASN A 234 6.77 18.98 15.10
CA ASN A 234 7.34 17.77 14.51
C ASN A 234 6.28 16.85 13.87
N THR A 235 5.19 17.42 13.37
CA THR A 235 4.05 16.68 12.85
C THR A 235 3.95 16.86 11.35
N ALA A 236 3.67 15.78 10.62
CA ALA A 236 3.38 15.81 9.20
C ALA A 236 1.94 15.32 8.94
N THR A 237 1.33 15.85 7.89
CA THR A 237 -0.01 15.46 7.45
C THR A 237 0.04 15.10 5.98
N ASP A 238 -0.48 13.92 5.62
CA ASP A 238 -0.48 13.48 4.22
C ASP A 238 -1.58 14.15 3.37
N VAL A 239 -1.59 13.80 2.07
CA VAL A 239 -2.56 14.35 1.10
C VAL A 239 -4.02 14.02 1.45
N PHE A 240 -4.30 13.00 2.25
CA PHE A 240 -5.65 12.60 2.67
C PHE A 240 -6.00 13.09 4.09
N GLY A 241 -5.05 13.72 4.78
CA GLY A 241 -5.26 14.28 6.11
C GLY A 241 -4.84 13.37 7.25
N ARG A 242 -4.15 12.25 6.99
CA ARG A 242 -3.58 11.44 8.07
C ARG A 242 -2.44 12.21 8.72
N ARG A 243 -2.51 12.38 10.03
CA ARG A 243 -1.52 13.15 10.81
C ARG A 243 -0.65 12.23 11.65
N ARG A 244 0.66 12.46 11.63
CA ARG A 244 1.66 11.75 12.45
C ARG A 244 2.67 12.70 13.05
N THR A 245 2.93 12.54 14.34
CA THR A 245 4.03 13.21 15.06
C THR A 245 5.24 12.31 15.04
N PHE A 246 6.42 12.90 14.83
CA PHE A 246 7.70 12.22 14.75
C PHE A 246 8.63 12.73 15.84
N ASP A 247 9.49 11.85 16.35
CA ASP A 247 10.60 12.27 17.19
C ASP A 247 11.62 13.07 16.36
N GLU A 248 12.38 13.96 16.99
CA GLU A 248 13.36 14.82 16.30
C GLU A 248 14.36 14.01 15.45
N GLN A 249 14.77 12.84 15.95
CA GLN A 249 15.72 11.97 15.22
C GLN A 249 15.06 11.23 14.05
N GLU A 250 13.73 11.23 13.97
CA GLU A 250 12.93 10.53 12.96
C GLU A 250 12.34 11.47 11.90
N LEU A 251 12.60 12.78 11.96
CA LEU A 251 12.08 13.76 11.00
C LEU A 251 12.40 13.41 9.54
N TYR A 252 13.53 12.75 9.28
CA TYR A 252 13.89 12.27 7.95
C TYR A 252 12.88 11.26 7.36
N LYS A 253 12.06 10.60 8.20
CA LYS A 253 11.02 9.65 7.76
C LYS A 253 9.79 10.35 7.18
N ILE A 254 9.62 11.65 7.38
CA ILE A 254 8.45 12.41 6.91
C ILE A 254 8.31 12.32 5.39
N LYS A 255 9.42 12.46 4.67
CA LYS A 255 9.48 12.35 3.20
C LYS A 255 8.88 11.02 2.71
N ASN A 256 9.26 9.93 3.36
CA ASN A 256 8.73 8.60 3.07
C ASN A 256 7.25 8.47 3.51
N PHE A 257 6.89 9.01 4.68
CA PHE A 257 5.52 9.00 5.18
C PHE A 257 4.53 9.66 4.20
N CYS A 258 4.88 10.82 3.64
CA CYS A 258 4.04 11.56 2.70
C CYS A 258 3.74 10.81 1.40
N ILE A 259 4.40 9.68 1.12
CA ILE A 259 4.16 8.83 -0.04
C ILE A 259 3.54 7.50 0.38
N GLN A 260 4.10 6.85 1.41
CA GLN A 260 3.61 5.56 1.88
C GLN A 260 2.23 5.63 2.51
N SER A 261 1.93 6.74 3.20
CA SER A 261 0.62 6.92 3.83
C SER A 261 -0.50 7.09 2.79
N PRO A 262 -0.36 7.95 1.77
CA PRO A 262 -1.31 7.98 0.66
C PRO A 262 -1.39 6.66 -0.09
N ALA A 263 -0.26 6.01 -0.39
CA ALA A 263 -0.24 4.71 -1.04
C ALA A 263 -1.10 3.68 -0.28
N SER A 264 -0.99 3.65 1.04
CA SER A 264 -1.80 2.75 1.86
C SER A 264 -3.29 3.05 1.78
N MET A 265 -3.70 4.33 1.80
CA MET A 265 -5.12 4.69 1.68
C MET A 265 -5.67 4.27 0.31
N ILE A 266 -4.91 4.51 -0.75
CA ILE A 266 -5.28 4.12 -2.11
C ILE A 266 -5.42 2.59 -2.21
N CYS A 267 -4.47 1.83 -1.69
CA CYS A 267 -4.55 0.37 -1.68
C CYS A 267 -5.78 -0.15 -0.94
N LEU A 268 -6.10 0.42 0.23
CA LEU A 268 -7.30 0.05 0.98
C LEU A 268 -8.58 0.42 0.23
N LYS A 269 -8.64 1.60 -0.40
CA LYS A 269 -9.79 1.98 -1.25
C LYS A 269 -9.96 1.01 -2.42
N LYS A 270 -8.86 0.61 -3.06
CA LYS A 270 -8.86 -0.35 -4.17
C LYS A 270 -9.22 -1.77 -3.73
N LEU A 271 -8.84 -2.17 -2.52
CA LEU A 271 -9.30 -3.40 -1.90
C LEU A 271 -10.82 -3.40 -1.69
N VAL A 272 -11.42 -2.28 -1.24
CA VAL A 272 -12.88 -2.16 -1.12
C VAL A 272 -13.57 -2.36 -2.46
N LYS A 273 -13.12 -1.69 -3.52
CA LYS A 273 -13.72 -1.84 -4.87
C LYS A 273 -13.55 -3.25 -5.41
N LEU A 274 -12.37 -3.86 -5.18
CA LEU A 274 -12.13 -5.25 -5.57
C LEU A 274 -13.08 -6.20 -4.85
N HIS A 275 -13.27 -6.04 -3.53
CA HIS A 275 -14.21 -6.83 -2.74
C HIS A 275 -15.64 -6.71 -3.27
N GLU A 276 -16.11 -5.49 -3.52
CA GLU A 276 -17.44 -5.22 -4.09
C GLU A 276 -17.62 -5.88 -5.46
N ALA A 277 -16.62 -5.79 -6.34
CA ALA A 277 -16.69 -6.37 -7.69
C ALA A 277 -16.71 -7.91 -7.66
N LEU A 278 -16.03 -8.52 -6.69
CA LEU A 278 -15.93 -9.97 -6.51
C LEU A 278 -17.15 -10.59 -5.80
N ALA A 279 -18.08 -9.79 -5.28
CA ALA A 279 -19.26 -10.26 -4.56
C ALA A 279 -19.99 -11.38 -5.33
N GLY A 280 -20.14 -12.54 -4.68
CA GLY A 280 -20.77 -13.73 -5.24
C GLY A 280 -19.95 -14.50 -6.28
N LYS A 281 -18.71 -14.09 -6.58
CA LYS A 281 -17.83 -14.69 -7.60
C LYS A 281 -16.54 -15.27 -7.01
N ALA A 282 -15.98 -14.62 -6.00
CA ALA A 282 -14.73 -14.99 -5.34
C ALA A 282 -14.65 -14.32 -3.95
N SER A 283 -13.64 -14.66 -3.16
CA SER A 283 -13.39 -14.06 -1.85
C SER A 283 -11.98 -13.49 -1.76
N ILE A 284 -11.79 -12.46 -0.94
CA ILE A 284 -10.45 -11.96 -0.59
C ILE A 284 -9.83 -12.94 0.41
N GLY A 285 -8.70 -13.55 0.03
CA GLY A 285 -7.95 -14.43 0.93
C GLY A 285 -7.07 -13.65 1.90
N PHE A 286 -6.24 -12.74 1.38
CA PHE A 286 -5.40 -11.88 2.22
C PHE A 286 -4.87 -10.67 1.46
N HIS A 287 -4.48 -9.64 2.22
CA HIS A 287 -3.89 -8.40 1.74
C HIS A 287 -2.41 -8.29 2.15
N VAL A 288 -1.56 -7.80 1.25
CA VAL A 288 -0.15 -7.50 1.50
C VAL A 288 0.21 -6.15 0.90
N HIS A 289 -0.01 -5.07 1.64
CA HIS A 289 0.34 -3.69 1.27
C HIS A 289 -0.22 -3.23 -0.10
N ASP A 290 0.50 -3.50 -1.19
CA ASP A 290 0.16 -3.18 -2.57
C ASP A 290 -0.27 -4.41 -3.39
N GLY A 291 -0.41 -5.56 -2.73
CA GLY A 291 -0.89 -6.81 -3.30
C GLY A 291 -2.13 -7.39 -2.62
N TYR A 292 -2.92 -8.11 -3.41
CA TYR A 292 -4.21 -8.69 -3.04
C TYR A 292 -4.27 -10.15 -3.49
N CYS A 293 -4.52 -11.05 -2.55
CA CYS A 293 -4.78 -12.45 -2.86
C CYS A 293 -6.29 -12.73 -2.83
N VAL A 294 -6.81 -13.27 -3.92
CA VAL A 294 -8.19 -13.67 -4.13
C VAL A 294 -8.24 -15.20 -4.21
N LEU A 295 -9.26 -15.78 -3.59
CA LEU A 295 -9.59 -17.20 -3.67
C LEU A 295 -10.79 -17.37 -4.60
N CYS A 296 -10.64 -18.18 -5.65
CA CYS A 296 -11.72 -18.47 -6.60
C CYS A 296 -11.63 -19.90 -7.15
N ASP A 297 -12.73 -20.36 -7.75
CA ASP A 297 -12.72 -21.60 -8.53
C ASP A 297 -11.77 -21.49 -9.73
N LYS A 298 -11.10 -22.60 -10.06
CA LYS A 298 -10.19 -22.72 -11.21
C LYS A 298 -10.84 -22.31 -12.52
N LYS A 299 -12.13 -22.65 -12.69
CA LYS A 299 -12.93 -22.31 -13.88
C LYS A 299 -13.13 -20.79 -14.03
N SER A 300 -13.05 -20.04 -12.94
CA SER A 300 -13.29 -18.61 -12.90
C SER A 300 -12.01 -17.78 -13.01
N ILE A 301 -10.81 -18.38 -12.96
CA ILE A 301 -9.51 -17.67 -12.93
C ILE A 301 -9.43 -16.59 -14.00
N ALA A 302 -9.71 -16.90 -15.27
CA ALA A 302 -9.57 -15.93 -16.36
C ALA A 302 -10.53 -14.72 -16.18
N SER A 303 -11.76 -14.97 -15.73
CA SER A 303 -12.74 -13.93 -15.42
C SER A 303 -12.30 -13.07 -14.23
N ILE A 304 -11.83 -13.69 -13.15
CA ILE A 304 -11.37 -12.98 -11.95
C ILE A 304 -10.11 -12.17 -12.23
N CYS A 305 -9.14 -12.71 -12.97
CA CYS A 305 -7.95 -11.98 -13.41
C CYS A 305 -8.32 -10.74 -14.24
N GLY A 306 -9.27 -10.89 -15.18
CA GLY A 306 -9.76 -9.80 -16.02
C GLY A 306 -10.44 -8.70 -15.19
N LEU A 307 -11.42 -9.09 -14.38
CA LEU A 307 -12.19 -8.21 -13.51
C LEU A 307 -11.30 -7.47 -12.50
N GLY A 308 -10.44 -8.20 -11.79
CA GLY A 308 -9.56 -7.59 -10.79
C GLY A 308 -8.55 -6.64 -11.42
N THR A 309 -8.00 -6.96 -12.59
CA THR A 309 -7.10 -6.03 -13.31
C THR A 309 -7.83 -4.75 -13.70
N GLU A 310 -9.06 -4.85 -14.21
CA GLU A 310 -9.88 -3.70 -14.59
C GLU A 310 -10.18 -2.81 -13.38
N VAL A 311 -10.71 -3.39 -12.29
CA VAL A 311 -11.08 -2.65 -11.07
C VAL A 311 -9.85 -2.02 -10.38
N LEU A 312 -8.71 -2.72 -10.36
CA LEU A 312 -7.51 -2.19 -9.72
C LEU A 312 -6.83 -1.10 -10.56
N GLU A 313 -6.96 -1.11 -11.89
CA GLU A 313 -6.39 -0.09 -12.78
C GLU A 313 -7.34 1.04 -13.16
N GLU A 314 -8.65 0.93 -12.85
CA GLU A 314 -9.62 1.98 -13.17
C GLU A 314 -9.30 3.30 -12.44
N GLU A 315 -9.73 4.42 -13.03
CA GLU A 315 -9.63 5.73 -12.37
C GLU A 315 -10.56 5.79 -11.14
N ASP A 316 -10.17 6.59 -10.14
CA ASP A 316 -11.00 6.83 -8.96
C ASP A 316 -11.11 8.33 -8.67
N GLU A 317 -12.33 8.78 -8.42
CA GLU A 317 -12.63 10.18 -8.13
C GLU A 317 -11.95 10.68 -6.85
N MET A 318 -11.58 9.78 -5.92
CA MET A 318 -10.87 10.14 -4.69
C MET A 318 -9.38 10.48 -4.91
N PHE A 319 -8.82 10.13 -6.06
CA PHE A 319 -7.44 10.39 -6.45
C PHE A 319 -7.33 10.56 -7.97
N PRO A 320 -7.94 11.63 -8.53
CA PRO A 320 -8.05 11.82 -9.97
C PRO A 320 -6.69 11.90 -10.64
N GLY A 321 -6.58 11.35 -11.85
CA GLY A 321 -5.35 11.34 -12.63
C GLY A 321 -4.25 10.38 -12.15
N LEU A 322 -4.44 9.66 -11.03
CA LEU A 322 -3.49 8.62 -10.61
C LEU A 322 -3.61 7.41 -11.54
N VAL A 323 -2.54 7.10 -12.27
CA VAL A 323 -2.47 5.93 -13.13
C VAL A 323 -1.76 4.79 -12.41
N LEU A 324 -2.49 3.69 -12.19
CA LEU A 324 -1.95 2.48 -11.60
C LEU A 324 -1.86 1.35 -12.62
N LYS A 325 -0.89 0.47 -12.41
CA LYS A 325 -0.70 -0.73 -13.21
C LYS A 325 -0.51 -1.92 -12.31
N THR A 326 -1.18 -3.03 -12.61
CA THR A 326 -1.06 -4.26 -11.83
C THR A 326 -0.32 -5.33 -12.61
N THR A 327 0.23 -6.29 -11.88
CA THR A 327 0.49 -7.63 -12.38
C THR A 327 -0.52 -8.58 -11.77
N CYS A 328 -0.86 -9.63 -12.51
CA CYS A 328 -1.79 -10.65 -12.06
C CYS A 328 -1.13 -12.01 -12.24
N LYS A 329 -1.12 -12.81 -11.19
CA LYS A 329 -0.63 -14.19 -11.21
C LYS A 329 -1.66 -15.13 -10.60
N PHE A 330 -1.62 -16.41 -10.92
CA PHE A 330 -2.57 -17.38 -10.37
C PHE A 330 -1.95 -18.76 -10.20
N GLY A 331 -2.53 -19.58 -9.34
CA GLY A 331 -2.10 -20.96 -9.11
C GLY A 331 -2.56 -21.50 -7.77
N GLN A 332 -2.34 -22.79 -7.52
CA GLN A 332 -2.69 -23.39 -6.22
C GLN A 332 -1.60 -23.22 -5.17
N ASN A 333 -0.36 -22.96 -5.59
CA ASN A 333 0.80 -22.76 -4.71
C ASN A 333 1.31 -21.33 -4.86
N LEU A 334 1.52 -20.62 -3.75
CA LEU A 334 1.99 -19.23 -3.76
C LEU A 334 3.43 -19.06 -4.30
N ASN A 335 4.23 -20.14 -4.35
CA ASN A 335 5.56 -20.11 -4.99
C ASN A 335 5.50 -20.32 -6.51
N ASP A 336 4.50 -21.04 -6.99
CA ASP A 336 4.41 -21.50 -8.38
C ASP A 336 3.27 -20.78 -9.12
N LEU A 337 3.11 -19.48 -8.87
CA LEU A 337 2.06 -18.69 -9.52
C LEU A 337 2.47 -18.34 -10.95
N GLU A 338 1.62 -18.68 -11.91
CA GLU A 338 1.77 -18.37 -13.32
C GLU A 338 1.32 -16.94 -13.60
N THR A 339 2.00 -16.24 -14.53
CA THR A 339 1.62 -14.87 -14.89
C THR A 339 0.46 -14.89 -15.87
N PHE A 340 -0.63 -14.22 -15.51
CA PHE A 340 -1.76 -14.03 -16.41
C PHE A 340 -1.39 -13.02 -17.50
N THR A 341 -1.48 -13.42 -18.76
CA THR A 341 -1.38 -12.51 -19.90
C THR A 341 -2.71 -12.51 -20.65
N LYS A 342 -3.26 -11.34 -20.98
CA LYS A 342 -4.52 -11.20 -21.74
C LYS A 342 -4.51 -11.93 -23.11
N ARG A 343 -3.36 -12.44 -23.57
CA ARG A 343 -3.21 -13.26 -24.78
C ARG A 343 -3.52 -14.74 -24.58
N VAL A 344 -3.71 -15.21 -23.34
CA VAL A 344 -4.24 -16.56 -23.09
C VAL A 344 -5.75 -16.51 -23.28
N ARG A 345 -6.19 -16.63 -24.54
CA ARG A 345 -7.54 -17.13 -24.82
C ARG A 345 -7.56 -18.58 -24.32
N LEU A 346 -8.47 -18.87 -23.39
CA LEU A 346 -8.89 -20.24 -23.07
C LEU A 346 -9.39 -20.93 -24.33
#